data_AF-M0ZQK3-F1
#
_entry.id   AF-M0ZQK3-F1
#
_cell.length_a   1.000
_cell.length_b   1.000
_cell.length_c   1.000
_cell.angle_alpha   90.00
_cell.angle_beta   90.00
_cell.angle_gamma   90.00
#
_symmetry.space_group_name_H-M   'P 1'
#
loop_
_entity.id
_entity.type
_entity.pdbx_description
1 polymer ?
#
loop_
_entity_poly.entity_id
_entity_poly.type
_entity_poly.pdbx_seq_one_letter_code
_entity_poly.pdbx_strand_id
1 'polypeptide(L)'
;MILPDRAYAFFSHTHKVQKENTPLLDKILAERASLFDYELIVEDTGKRLLAFGKFAGRAGMIDFLRGLGLWYLNHGYSTPFLSLGSSYMYSSLAAAKAAVISVGEEIATMGLPSGICPLVFVFTGSGNVSRGAQEIFKLLPHTFVDPRKLPELPEMVRLGYFFFFSFLITEKSVCDPPFGPITAF
;
A
#
# COMPACT_ATOMS: atom_id res chain seq x y z
N MET A 1 9.08 7.97 -31.90
CA MET A 1 8.73 7.88 -33.33
C MET A 1 7.38 7.20 -33.44
N ILE A 2 6.37 7.90 -33.99
CA ILE A 2 5.06 7.33 -34.34
C ILE A 2 5.08 7.11 -35.85
N LEU A 3 4.68 5.92 -36.30
CA LEU A 3 4.63 5.53 -37.69
C LEU A 3 3.20 5.65 -38.22
N PRO A 4 3.04 6.02 -39.50
CA PRO A 4 1.72 6.17 -40.09
C PRO A 4 0.95 4.86 -40.18
N ASP A 5 -0.37 4.95 -40.04
CA ASP A 5 -1.32 3.83 -40.18
C ASP A 5 -1.00 2.62 -39.27
N ARG A 6 -0.46 2.88 -38.08
CA ARG A 6 -0.17 1.87 -37.05
C ARG A 6 -1.08 1.98 -35.84
N ALA A 7 -1.28 0.85 -35.16
CA ALA A 7 -1.93 0.77 -33.87
C ALA A 7 -0.89 0.70 -32.75
N TYR A 8 -1.08 1.51 -31.71
CA TYR A 8 -0.25 1.53 -30.51
C TYR A 8 -1.11 1.28 -29.27
N ALA A 9 -0.58 0.51 -28.31
CA ALA A 9 -1.25 0.25 -27.04
C ALA A 9 -0.28 0.43 -25.85
N PHE A 10 -0.50 1.47 -25.04
CA PHE A 10 0.31 1.80 -23.86
C PHE A 10 -0.41 2.82 -22.95
N PHE A 11 0.16 3.09 -21.78
CA PHE A 11 -0.30 4.19 -20.91
C PHE A 11 0.15 5.51 -21.51
N SER A 12 -0.73 6.17 -22.26
CA SER A 12 -0.35 7.38 -23.00
C SER A 12 -0.27 8.60 -22.10
N HIS A 13 -0.99 8.57 -20.98
CA HIS A 13 -1.14 9.68 -20.05
C HIS A 13 -1.64 10.99 -20.71
N THR A 14 -2.36 10.88 -21.83
CA THR A 14 -2.90 12.02 -22.59
C THR A 14 -4.32 12.42 -22.15
N HIS A 15 -5.14 11.45 -21.71
CA HIS A 15 -6.55 11.67 -21.36
C HIS A 15 -6.79 12.75 -20.29
N LYS A 16 -5.86 12.91 -19.34
CA LYS A 16 -5.96 13.90 -18.25
C LYS A 16 -5.39 15.28 -18.62
N VAL A 17 -5.15 15.53 -19.91
CA VAL A 17 -4.61 16.79 -20.44
C VAL A 17 -3.28 17.16 -19.80
N GLN A 18 -2.38 16.18 -19.70
CA GLN A 18 -1.03 16.43 -19.22
C GLN A 18 -0.25 17.15 -20.32
N LYS A 19 0.21 18.38 -20.04
CA LYS A 19 0.88 19.26 -21.01
C LYS A 19 2.07 18.59 -21.71
N GLU A 20 2.82 17.78 -20.97
CA GLU A 20 4.00 17.06 -21.46
C GLU A 20 3.66 16.03 -22.56
N ASN A 21 2.47 15.44 -22.50
CA ASN A 21 2.04 14.39 -23.43
C ASN A 21 1.12 14.90 -24.54
N THR A 22 0.83 16.20 -24.58
CA THR A 22 0.00 16.80 -25.66
C THR A 22 0.62 16.61 -27.05
N PRO A 23 1.95 16.80 -27.25
CA PRO A 23 2.59 16.58 -28.55
C PRO A 23 2.50 15.13 -29.06
N LEU A 24 2.38 14.15 -28.16
CA LEU A 24 2.19 12.75 -28.54
C LEU A 24 0.82 12.56 -29.22
N LEU A 25 -0.23 13.16 -28.67
CA LEU A 25 -1.57 13.06 -29.24
C LEU A 25 -1.64 13.74 -30.60
N ASP A 26 -1.05 14.93 -30.74
CA ASP A 26 -0.95 15.64 -32.02
C ASP A 26 -0.25 14.79 -33.07
N LYS A 27 0.84 14.11 -32.68
CA LYS A 27 1.58 13.24 -33.59
C LYS A 27 0.77 12.01 -34.00
N ILE A 28 0.01 11.41 -33.09
CA ILE A 28 -0.87 10.27 -33.40
C ILE A 28 -1.95 10.67 -34.41
N LEU A 29 -2.55 11.85 -34.24
CA LEU A 29 -3.52 12.40 -35.19
C LEU A 29 -2.89 12.68 -36.56
N ALA A 30 -1.72 13.34 -36.59
CA ALA A 30 -1.02 13.70 -37.82
C ALA A 30 -0.63 12.47 -38.66
N GLU A 31 -0.24 11.37 -38.00
CA GLU A 31 0.17 10.12 -38.65
C GLU A 31 -1.02 9.17 -38.95
N ARG A 32 -2.26 9.57 -38.66
CA ARG A 32 -3.46 8.70 -38.77
C ARG A 32 -3.30 7.37 -38.00
N ALA A 33 -2.51 7.39 -36.92
CA ALA A 33 -2.29 6.24 -36.06
C ALA A 33 -3.47 6.04 -35.11
N SER A 34 -3.65 4.80 -34.64
CA SER A 34 -4.64 4.46 -33.61
C SER A 34 -3.96 4.30 -32.25
N LEU A 35 -4.54 4.90 -31.20
CA LEU A 35 -4.07 4.77 -29.83
C LEU A 35 -5.09 4.04 -28.96
N PHE A 36 -4.67 2.92 -28.39
CA PHE A 36 -5.41 2.17 -27.38
C PHE A 36 -4.79 2.46 -26.01
N ASP A 37 -5.35 3.41 -25.28
CA ASP A 37 -4.83 3.75 -23.95
C ASP A 37 -5.25 2.69 -22.92
N TYR A 38 -4.27 2.00 -22.32
CA TYR A 38 -4.51 1.01 -21.26
C TYR A 38 -5.24 1.60 -20.04
N GLU A 39 -5.19 2.92 -19.83
CA GLU A 39 -5.95 3.60 -18.78
C GLU A 39 -7.45 3.66 -19.03
N LEU A 40 -7.87 3.65 -20.29
CA LEU A 40 -9.27 3.78 -20.68
C LEU A 40 -9.94 2.44 -20.99
N ILE A 41 -9.22 1.33 -20.85
CA ILE A 41 -9.79 -0.01 -21.02
C ILE A 41 -10.62 -0.37 -19.79
N VAL A 42 -11.94 -0.31 -19.94
CA VAL A 42 -12.95 -0.55 -18.90
C VAL A 42 -13.94 -1.64 -19.34
N GLU A 43 -14.56 -2.32 -18.38
CA GLU A 43 -15.74 -3.16 -18.60
C GLU A 43 -16.99 -2.28 -18.82
N ASP A 44 -18.10 -2.89 -19.26
CA ASP A 44 -19.40 -2.22 -19.43
C ASP A 44 -19.89 -1.53 -18.13
N THR A 45 -19.41 -1.99 -16.98
CA THR A 45 -19.69 -1.41 -15.66
C THR A 45 -18.89 -0.13 -15.36
N GLY A 46 -18.01 0.30 -16.27
CA GLY A 46 -17.05 1.40 -16.07
C GLY A 46 -15.82 1.02 -15.25
N LYS A 47 -15.70 -0.24 -14.82
CA LYS A 47 -14.55 -0.72 -14.04
C LYS A 47 -13.33 -0.95 -14.93
N ARG A 48 -12.20 -0.33 -14.57
CA ARG A 48 -10.93 -0.51 -15.27
C ARG A 48 -10.41 -1.96 -15.19
N LEU A 49 -10.07 -2.53 -16.35
CA LEU A 49 -9.54 -3.89 -16.46
C LEU A 49 -8.05 -3.97 -16.14
N LEU A 50 -7.27 -3.03 -16.67
CA LEU A 50 -5.83 -2.97 -16.49
C LEU A 50 -5.46 -2.08 -15.31
N ALA A 51 -5.30 -2.67 -14.12
CA ALA A 51 -4.93 -1.95 -12.91
C ALA A 51 -3.84 -2.66 -12.11
N PHE A 52 -2.74 -1.95 -11.83
CA PHE A 52 -1.63 -2.46 -11.02
C PHE A 52 -1.79 -2.19 -9.52
N GLY A 53 -2.90 -1.57 -9.10
CA GLY A 53 -3.07 -1.09 -7.74
C GLY A 53 -2.82 -2.16 -6.67
N LYS A 54 -3.28 -3.39 -6.88
CA LYS A 54 -3.08 -4.48 -5.93
C LYS A 54 -1.60 -4.86 -5.77
N PHE A 55 -0.83 -4.85 -6.85
CA PHE A 55 0.61 -5.09 -6.82
C PHE A 55 1.35 -3.93 -6.14
N ALA A 56 0.98 -2.69 -6.47
CA ALA A 56 1.54 -1.49 -5.82
C ALA A 56 1.32 -1.51 -4.30
N GLY A 57 0.12 -1.91 -3.85
CA GLY A 57 -0.17 -2.06 -2.42
C GLY A 57 0.69 -3.12 -1.74
N ARG A 58 0.87 -4.28 -2.38
CA ARG A 58 1.71 -5.36 -1.84
C ARG A 58 3.18 -4.93 -1.73
N ALA A 59 3.74 -4.38 -2.80
CA ALA A 59 5.11 -3.88 -2.82
C ALA A 59 5.32 -2.76 -1.79
N GLY A 60 4.43 -1.77 -1.80
CA GLY A 60 4.47 -0.64 -0.88
C GLY A 60 4.40 -1.04 0.59
N MET A 61 3.60 -2.04 0.95
CA MET A 61 3.56 -2.53 2.33
C MET A 61 4.88 -3.19 2.75
N ILE A 62 5.51 -3.98 1.87
CA ILE A 62 6.80 -4.62 2.15
C ILE A 62 7.89 -3.54 2.37
N ASP A 63 7.97 -2.59 1.44
CA ASP A 63 8.95 -1.50 1.52
C ASP A 63 8.70 -0.60 2.73
N PHE A 64 7.43 -0.36 3.08
CA PHE A 64 7.06 0.37 4.29
C PHE A 64 7.53 -0.34 5.55
N LEU A 65 7.30 -1.65 5.70
CA LEU A 65 7.76 -2.40 6.87
C LEU A 65 9.29 -2.37 6.98
N ARG A 66 10.01 -2.56 5.87
CA ARG A 66 11.47 -2.41 5.85
C ARG A 66 11.90 -1.01 6.29
N GLY A 67 11.29 0.02 5.73
CA GLY A 67 11.56 1.41 6.07
C GLY A 67 11.29 1.71 7.54
N LEU A 68 10.21 1.14 8.09
CA LEU A 68 9.86 1.23 9.50
C LEU A 68 10.92 0.58 10.39
N GLY A 69 11.45 -0.59 10.00
CA GLY A 69 12.59 -1.22 10.68
C GLY A 69 13.81 -0.32 10.74
N LEU A 70 14.20 0.28 9.61
CA LEU A 70 15.32 1.23 9.52
C LEU A 70 15.08 2.48 10.38
N TRP A 71 13.85 3.00 10.37
CA TRP A 71 13.46 4.14 11.18
C TRP A 71 13.60 3.84 12.68
N TYR A 72 13.11 2.68 13.13
CA TYR A 72 13.25 2.25 14.52
C TYR A 72 14.70 2.03 14.94
N LEU A 73 15.54 1.49 14.06
CA LEU A 73 16.96 1.33 14.31
C LEU A 73 17.64 2.68 14.58
N ASN A 74 17.28 3.70 13.79
CA ASN A 74 17.76 5.06 14.00
C ASN A 74 17.28 5.69 15.33
N HIS A 75 16.21 5.15 15.92
CA HIS A 75 15.68 5.56 17.22
C HIS A 75 16.11 4.62 18.37
N GLY A 76 17.09 3.74 18.14
CA GLY A 76 17.66 2.87 19.17
C GLY A 76 16.90 1.55 19.40
N TYR A 77 15.93 1.22 18.53
CA TYR A 77 15.15 -0.01 18.64
C TYR A 77 15.57 -1.02 17.56
N SER A 78 16.00 -2.20 17.98
CA SER A 78 16.09 -3.35 17.08
C SER A 78 14.71 -3.99 16.95
N THR A 79 14.21 -4.13 15.72
CA THR A 79 12.90 -4.73 15.45
C THR A 79 13.03 -5.82 14.37
N PRO A 80 12.18 -6.86 14.40
CA PRO A 80 12.17 -7.92 13.39
C PRO A 80 12.04 -7.41 11.95
N PHE A 81 11.45 -6.23 11.74
CA PHE A 81 11.31 -5.58 10.44
C PHE A 81 12.64 -5.31 9.71
N LEU A 82 13.76 -5.22 10.45
CA LEU A 82 15.10 -5.05 9.86
C LEU A 82 15.53 -6.21 8.98
N SER A 83 14.94 -7.40 9.17
CA SER A 83 15.23 -8.58 8.35
C SER A 83 14.56 -8.52 6.96
N LEU A 84 13.62 -7.59 6.73
CA LEU A 84 12.94 -7.48 5.45
C LEU A 84 13.83 -6.82 4.39
N GLY A 85 13.82 -7.42 3.21
CA GLY A 85 14.32 -6.82 1.99
C GLY A 85 13.29 -5.89 1.35
N SER A 86 13.76 -4.95 0.53
CA SER A 86 12.92 -4.18 -0.39
C SER A 86 12.18 -5.13 -1.33
N SER A 87 10.97 -4.76 -1.75
CA SER A 87 10.07 -5.64 -2.49
C SER A 87 10.69 -6.16 -3.79
N TYR A 88 11.52 -5.35 -4.46
CA TYR A 88 12.20 -5.72 -5.71
C TYR A 88 13.29 -6.79 -5.54
N MET A 89 13.74 -7.06 -4.31
CA MET A 89 14.77 -8.07 -4.04
C MET A 89 14.18 -9.49 -3.99
N TYR A 90 12.85 -9.62 -3.92
CA TYR A 90 12.20 -10.93 -3.94
C TYR A 90 11.88 -11.36 -5.36
N SER A 91 12.26 -12.58 -5.72
CA SER A 91 12.01 -13.16 -7.05
C SER A 91 10.54 -13.48 -7.30
N SER A 92 9.70 -13.54 -6.26
CA SER A 92 8.28 -13.82 -6.36
C SER A 92 7.50 -13.27 -5.18
N LEU A 93 6.17 -13.10 -5.37
CA LEU A 93 5.27 -12.74 -4.28
C LEU A 93 5.28 -13.80 -3.16
N ALA A 94 5.46 -15.08 -3.49
CA ALA A 94 5.53 -16.16 -2.50
C ALA A 94 6.76 -15.99 -1.60
N ALA A 95 7.93 -15.71 -2.18
CA ALA A 95 9.16 -15.43 -1.43
C ALA A 95 9.01 -14.19 -0.54
N ALA A 96 8.43 -13.11 -1.07
CA ALA A 96 8.16 -11.90 -0.28
C ALA A 96 7.22 -12.17 0.90
N LYS A 97 6.13 -12.92 0.68
CA LYS A 97 5.21 -13.30 1.76
C LYS A 97 5.87 -14.19 2.80
N ALA A 98 6.71 -15.14 2.39
CA ALA A 98 7.44 -16.00 3.32
C ALA A 98 8.35 -15.19 4.26
N ALA A 99 9.02 -14.15 3.74
CA ALA A 99 9.81 -13.25 4.58
C ALA A 99 8.95 -12.47 5.59
N VAL A 100 7.78 -11.95 5.17
CA VAL A 100 6.86 -11.25 6.09
C VAL A 100 6.27 -12.20 7.13
N ILE A 101 5.99 -13.46 6.76
CA ILE A 101 5.52 -14.49 7.70
C ILE A 101 6.59 -14.77 8.76
N SER A 102 7.86 -14.95 8.35
CA SER A 102 8.96 -15.17 9.29
C SER A 102 9.12 -14.01 10.28
N VAL A 103 8.97 -12.78 9.82
CA VAL A 103 8.91 -11.59 10.70
C VAL A 103 7.71 -11.64 11.64
N GLY A 104 6.54 -12.05 11.14
CA GLY A 104 5.33 -12.21 11.94
C GLY A 104 5.49 -13.25 13.05
N GLU A 105 6.13 -14.39 12.76
CA GLU A 105 6.45 -15.45 13.72
C GLU A 105 7.43 -14.96 14.79
N GLU A 106 8.44 -14.20 14.38
CA GLU A 106 9.41 -13.58 15.29
C GLU A 106 8.72 -12.63 16.27
N ILE A 107 7.83 -11.77 15.78
CA ILE A 107 7.06 -10.84 16.61
C ILE A 107 6.06 -11.59 17.51
N ALA A 108 5.44 -12.66 17.02
CA ALA A 108 4.54 -13.46 17.85
C ALA A 108 5.28 -14.15 19.01
N THR A 109 6.56 -14.50 18.81
CA THR A 109 7.37 -15.24 19.79
C THR A 109 8.07 -14.31 20.78
N MET A 110 8.72 -13.25 20.28
CA MET A 110 9.56 -12.36 21.11
C MET A 110 8.89 -11.02 21.43
N GLY A 111 7.79 -10.70 20.74
CA GLY A 111 7.16 -9.40 20.84
C GLY A 111 7.95 -8.29 20.16
N LEU A 112 7.55 -7.06 20.45
CA LEU A 112 8.27 -5.84 20.07
C LEU A 112 8.75 -5.11 21.34
N PRO A 113 9.76 -4.23 21.22
CA PRO A 113 10.20 -3.41 22.34
C PRO A 113 9.04 -2.61 22.96
N SER A 114 8.93 -2.63 24.29
CA SER A 114 7.83 -1.97 25.00
C SER A 114 7.75 -0.46 24.73
N GLY A 115 8.88 0.20 24.47
CA GLY A 115 8.95 1.63 24.16
C GLY A 115 8.31 2.02 22.82
N ILE A 116 7.98 1.06 21.96
CA ILE A 116 7.30 1.32 20.68
C ILE A 116 5.86 0.79 20.66
N CYS A 117 5.47 -0.04 21.64
CA CYS A 117 4.14 -0.63 21.70
C CYS A 117 3.13 0.29 22.42
N PRO A 118 1.87 0.30 21.97
CA PRO A 118 1.34 -0.42 20.79
C PRO A 118 1.69 0.26 19.46
N LEU A 119 1.86 -0.54 18.39
CA LEU A 119 1.96 -0.02 17.03
C LEU A 119 0.58 0.03 16.39
N VAL A 120 0.23 1.20 15.83
CA VAL A 120 -1.06 1.43 15.17
C VAL A 120 -0.85 1.64 13.68
N PHE A 121 -1.52 0.83 12.87
CA PHE A 121 -1.53 0.92 11.42
C PHE A 121 -2.89 1.39 10.91
N VAL A 122 -2.86 2.40 10.04
CA VAL A 122 -4.06 3.01 9.48
C VAL A 122 -4.08 2.78 7.98
N PHE A 123 -5.15 2.13 7.50
CA PHE A 123 -5.38 1.95 6.07
C PHE A 123 -6.44 2.93 5.60
N THR A 124 -6.06 3.92 4.80
CA THR A 124 -6.99 4.89 4.22
C THR A 124 -7.45 4.41 2.84
N GLY A 125 -8.76 4.29 2.65
CA GLY A 125 -9.40 3.88 1.41
C GLY A 125 -9.60 2.36 1.28
N SER A 126 -10.53 1.97 0.40
CA SER A 126 -10.94 0.58 0.16
C SER A 126 -10.55 0.05 -1.24
N GLY A 127 -9.77 0.82 -1.99
CA GLY A 127 -9.35 0.51 -3.36
C GLY A 127 -8.35 -0.65 -3.47
N ASN A 128 -7.95 -0.96 -4.71
CA ASN A 128 -7.02 -2.06 -5.01
C ASN A 128 -5.67 -1.94 -4.27
N VAL A 129 -5.15 -0.72 -4.11
CA VAL A 129 -3.89 -0.47 -3.39
C VAL A 129 -4.02 -0.84 -1.91
N SER A 130 -5.02 -0.29 -1.22
CA SER A 130 -5.28 -0.62 0.19
C SER A 130 -5.50 -2.12 0.40
N ARG A 131 -6.28 -2.77 -0.47
CA ARG A 131 -6.46 -4.23 -0.41
C ARG A 131 -5.17 -5.02 -0.61
N GLY A 132 -4.29 -4.57 -1.49
CA GLY A 132 -2.96 -5.16 -1.70
C GLY A 132 -2.06 -5.00 -0.48
N ALA A 133 -2.06 -3.83 0.15
CA ALA A 133 -1.29 -3.58 1.36
C ALA A 133 -1.80 -4.41 2.54
N GLN A 134 -3.11 -4.45 2.75
CA GLN A 134 -3.75 -5.28 3.77
C GLN A 134 -3.48 -6.78 3.56
N GLU A 135 -3.34 -7.25 2.33
CA GLU A 135 -2.99 -8.66 2.05
C GLU A 135 -1.62 -9.03 2.63
N ILE A 136 -0.65 -8.12 2.58
CA ILE A 136 0.67 -8.34 3.18
C ILE A 136 0.61 -8.12 4.69
N PHE A 137 -0.04 -7.05 5.14
CA PHE A 137 -0.13 -6.73 6.57
C PHE A 137 -0.80 -7.84 7.39
N LYS A 138 -1.81 -8.51 6.81
CA LYS A 138 -2.51 -9.62 7.47
C LYS A 138 -1.64 -10.83 7.79
N LEU A 139 -0.42 -10.89 7.25
CA LEU A 139 0.56 -11.93 7.56
C LEU A 139 1.29 -11.69 8.90
N LEU A 140 1.18 -10.48 9.45
CA LEU A 140 1.71 -10.14 10.77
C LEU A 140 0.67 -10.43 11.86
N PRO A 141 1.07 -10.71 13.11
CA PRO A 141 0.13 -10.80 14.22
C PRO A 141 -0.53 -9.43 14.43
N HIS A 142 -1.85 -9.32 14.32
CA HIS A 142 -2.56 -8.04 14.45
C HIS A 142 -3.99 -8.23 14.94
N THR A 143 -4.54 -7.16 15.51
CA THR A 143 -5.96 -7.08 15.86
C THR A 143 -6.61 -5.91 15.14
N PHE A 144 -7.76 -6.17 14.52
CA PHE A 144 -8.60 -5.09 14.00
C PHE A 144 -9.36 -4.44 15.13
N VAL A 145 -9.22 -3.12 15.27
CA VAL A 145 -9.89 -2.35 16.32
C VAL A 145 -10.78 -1.30 15.69
N ASP A 146 -11.99 -1.14 16.24
CA ASP A 146 -12.83 -0.02 15.87
C ASP A 146 -12.09 1.26 16.26
N PRO A 147 -11.95 2.23 15.34
CA PRO A 147 -11.21 3.44 15.64
C PRO A 147 -11.64 4.07 16.98
N ARG A 148 -12.94 3.99 17.36
CA ARG A 148 -13.51 4.54 18.60
C ARG A 148 -12.86 4.05 19.88
N LYS A 149 -12.18 2.91 19.80
CA LYS A 149 -11.48 2.29 20.93
C LYS A 149 -9.98 2.63 20.96
N LEU A 150 -9.49 3.51 20.08
CA LEU A 150 -8.08 3.97 20.11
C LEU A 150 -7.65 4.50 21.49
N PRO A 151 -8.46 5.30 22.21
CA PRO A 151 -8.10 5.77 23.55
C PRO A 151 -7.93 4.64 24.58
N GLU A 152 -8.52 3.47 24.35
CA GLU A 152 -8.53 2.31 25.26
C GLU A 152 -7.31 1.38 25.02
N LEU A 153 -6.57 1.57 23.93
CA LEU A 153 -5.44 0.70 23.56
C LEU A 153 -4.35 0.56 24.65
N PRO A 154 -3.93 1.62 25.37
CA PRO A 154 -2.93 1.49 26.42
C PRO A 154 -3.32 0.49 27.52
N GLU A 155 -4.61 0.37 27.80
CA GLU A 155 -5.14 -0.56 28.80
C GLU A 155 -5.21 -1.99 28.27
N MET A 156 -5.54 -2.17 26.98
CA MET A 156 -5.53 -3.48 26.31
C MET A 156 -4.13 -4.10 26.24
N VAL A 157 -3.09 -3.28 26.02
CA VAL A 157 -1.68 -3.75 26.02
C VAL A 157 -1.25 -4.25 27.39
N ARG A 158 -1.68 -3.60 28.48
CA ARG A 158 -1.38 -4.02 29.86
C ARG A 158 -1.96 -5.39 30.22
N LEU A 159 -3.02 -5.82 29.52
CA LEU A 159 -3.67 -7.11 29.73
C LEU A 159 -2.98 -8.26 28.95
N GLY A 160 -1.85 -8.00 28.28
CA GLY A 160 -1.09 -9.00 27.52
C GLY A 160 -1.65 -9.27 26.12
N TYR A 161 -2.58 -8.44 25.66
CA TYR A 161 -3.26 -8.59 24.38
C TYR A 161 -2.64 -7.68 23.32
N PHE A 162 -1.80 -8.28 22.47
CA PHE A 162 -1.38 -7.81 21.15
C PHE A 162 -0.32 -6.70 21.06
N PHE A 163 0.52 -6.81 20.01
CA PHE A 163 1.59 -5.86 19.67
C PHE A 163 1.18 -4.84 18.60
N PHE A 164 0.13 -5.15 17.83
CA PHE A 164 -0.35 -4.35 16.71
C PHE A 164 -1.86 -4.15 16.71
N PHE A 165 -2.26 -2.92 16.42
CA PHE A 165 -3.65 -2.58 16.12
C PHE A 165 -3.74 -2.03 14.71
N SER A 166 -4.73 -2.51 13.96
CA SER A 166 -5.00 -2.05 12.60
C SER A 166 -6.44 -1.61 12.47
N PHE A 167 -6.68 -0.58 11.67
CA PHE A 167 -8.04 -0.20 11.30
C PHE A 167 -8.12 0.34 9.89
N LEU A 168 -9.31 0.18 9.30
CA LEU A 168 -9.63 0.65 7.98
C LEU A 168 -10.44 1.95 8.10
N ILE A 169 -9.89 3.05 7.61
CA ILE A 169 -10.64 4.28 7.39
C ILE A 169 -11.14 4.28 5.95
N THR A 170 -12.45 4.15 5.78
CA THR A 170 -13.13 4.38 4.49
C THR A 170 -13.37 5.88 4.27
N GLU A 171 -13.64 6.31 3.03
CA GLU A 171 -13.88 7.74 2.71
C GLU A 171 -14.92 8.40 3.63
N LYS A 172 -16.00 7.70 4.01
CA LYS A 172 -17.00 8.21 4.97
C LYS A 172 -16.42 8.55 6.35
N SER A 173 -15.41 7.81 6.79
CA SER A 173 -14.73 8.00 8.08
C SER A 173 -13.54 8.97 8.03
N VAL A 174 -13.17 9.46 6.84
CA VAL A 174 -12.17 10.54 6.68
C VAL A 174 -12.82 11.91 6.87
N CYS A 175 -14.08 12.09 6.43
CA CYS A 175 -14.81 13.35 6.54
C CYS A 175 -15.17 13.70 7.99
N ASP A 176 -15.45 12.70 8.83
CA ASP A 176 -15.71 12.84 10.26
C ASP A 176 -14.80 11.86 11.04
N PRO A 177 -13.51 12.19 11.23
CA PRO A 177 -12.61 11.30 11.94
C PRO A 177 -13.05 11.22 13.41
N PRO A 178 -13.28 10.01 13.97
CA PRO A 178 -13.82 9.91 15.33
C PRO A 178 -12.77 10.17 16.44
N PHE A 179 -11.54 10.49 16.05
CA PHE A 179 -10.44 10.99 16.89
C PHE A 179 -9.94 12.25 16.20
N GLY A 180 -9.37 13.18 16.95
CA GLY A 180 -8.82 14.44 16.41
C GLY A 180 -7.85 14.24 15.24
N PRO A 181 -7.34 15.33 14.64
CA PRO A 181 -6.56 15.29 13.40
C PRO A 181 -5.47 14.21 13.46
N ILE A 182 -5.51 13.30 12.48
CA ILE A 182 -4.49 12.26 12.32
C ILE A 182 -3.21 12.99 11.86
N THR A 183 -2.25 13.14 12.75
CA THR A 183 -0.89 13.54 12.37
C THR A 183 -0.27 12.41 11.59
N ALA A 184 -0.28 12.53 10.26
CA ALA A 184 0.60 11.75 9.41
C ALA A 184 2.04 12.24 9.66
N PHE A 185 2.96 11.31 9.94
CA PHE A 185 4.39 11.59 9.96
C PHE A 185 4.92 11.72 8.53
#